data_AF-A0A2W2BZX4-F1
#
_entry.id   AF-A0A2W2BZX4-F1
#
_cell.length_a   1.000
_cell.length_b   1.000
_cell.length_c   1.000
_cell.angle_alpha   90.00
_cell.angle_beta   90.00
_cell.angle_gamma   90.00
#
_symmetry.space_group_name_H-M   'P 1'
#
loop_
_entity.id
_entity.type
_entity.pdbx_description
1 polymer ?
#
loop_
_entity_poly.entity_id
_entity_poly.type
_entity_poly.pdbx_seq_one_letter_code
_entity_poly.pdbx_strand_id
1 'polypeptide(L)'
;MQLLLVVVGAIAVTAVANRRGLQPSIVVVVLASAVSFIPGLPRFELEPELILSVVLPPLLYSAALDFSVYSLARNLRPILSLGVGMVIVSTLVTGVVANWIVPEFGLVAALVLGAVVAPPDAVSAVAIGRKLGLPKRLMTILTGESLVNDATALTIFTLAVAAATGSHPFIDNAILLFLYSAVVGCAVGLALAAGVHWTRQRLGESGLETVLGLVVPFAAYLFAEELHASGVLAVVAAGFWVGHHDADAGFETRLQGRQVWRSLDTLLEAFVFAYMGLQCRFVFDDLPIEGGEWGRFALSGVVILLTVLLIRPLWVFLTYGQRAFRRRYLTFLRPRRQPRTYQPLPRDQLLVISWSGMRGVVTLAAAAGVPALTAAGEPFPGRSTIQALAFVVAVGTLLIQAPTLPLLVRRLNISDEDERTAERAATRRARQIAREAGERALRDLFAEPPPGVDVAALTAIRDRMAAAMRARQSADDRDADVEEADPSPQVRQAMLAARREMLAAQRRALTAARDAGELDDEVMRRELERLDYEEAAVAAY
;
A
#
# COMPACT_ATOMS: atom_id res chain seq x y z
N MET A 1 15.64 -24.71 -3.24
CA MET A 1 15.78 -25.07 -1.82
C MET A 1 16.23 -23.88 -0.97
N GLN A 2 17.30 -23.19 -1.35
CA GLN A 2 17.84 -21.99 -0.68
C GLN A 2 16.82 -20.87 -0.41
N LEU A 3 16.08 -20.40 -1.44
CA LEU A 3 15.04 -19.36 -1.26
C LEU A 3 13.93 -19.80 -0.28
N LEU A 4 13.55 -21.07 -0.32
CA LEU A 4 12.54 -21.62 0.59
C LEU A 4 13.02 -21.55 2.05
N LEU A 5 14.29 -21.87 2.31
CA LEU A 5 14.87 -21.76 3.66
C LEU A 5 14.89 -20.31 4.16
N VAL A 6 15.22 -19.35 3.29
CA VAL A 6 15.17 -17.91 3.63
C VAL A 6 13.75 -17.50 3.99
N VAL A 7 12.76 -17.86 3.18
CA VAL A 7 11.34 -17.53 3.44
C VAL A 7 10.85 -18.19 4.73
N VAL A 8 11.11 -19.48 4.94
CA VAL A 8 10.70 -20.21 6.15
C VAL A 8 11.37 -19.60 7.39
N GLY A 9 12.67 -19.30 7.33
CA GLY A 9 13.40 -18.64 8.40
C GLY A 9 12.84 -17.25 8.71
N ALA A 10 12.56 -16.44 7.68
CA ALA A 10 12.00 -15.10 7.82
C ALA A 10 10.60 -15.12 8.45
N ILE A 11 9.75 -16.08 8.06
CA ILE A 11 8.41 -16.28 8.66
C ILE A 11 8.53 -16.69 10.12
N ALA A 12 9.44 -17.62 10.44
CA ALA A 12 9.65 -18.06 11.82
C ALA A 12 10.11 -16.89 12.72
N VAL A 13 11.06 -16.08 12.24
CA VAL A 13 11.51 -14.87 12.94
C VAL A 13 10.38 -13.86 13.08
N THR A 14 9.59 -13.64 12.03
CA THR A 14 8.43 -12.73 12.03
C THR A 14 7.39 -13.16 13.07
N ALA A 15 7.09 -14.46 13.17
CA ALA A 15 6.18 -15.00 14.16
C ALA A 15 6.68 -14.77 15.59
N VAL A 16 7.97 -14.99 15.85
CA VAL A 16 8.59 -14.73 17.16
C VAL A 16 8.61 -13.25 17.50
N ALA A 17 8.94 -12.38 16.54
CA ALA A 17 8.95 -10.94 16.72
C ALA A 17 7.56 -10.40 17.09
N ASN A 18 6.52 -10.81 16.37
CA ASN A 18 5.14 -10.44 16.66
C ASN A 18 4.70 -10.91 18.05
N ARG A 19 5.03 -12.14 18.45
CA ARG A 19 4.72 -12.65 19.81
C ARG A 19 5.38 -11.84 20.92
N ARG A 20 6.55 -11.25 20.67
CA ARG A 20 7.26 -10.39 21.63
C ARG A 20 6.91 -8.91 21.51
N GLY A 21 5.97 -8.53 20.66
CA GLY A 21 5.63 -7.13 20.40
C GLY A 21 6.76 -6.33 19.75
N LEU A 22 7.74 -7.00 19.16
CA LEU A 22 8.84 -6.39 18.42
C LEU A 22 8.42 -6.13 16.97
N GLN A 23 9.11 -5.22 16.30
CA GLN A 23 8.86 -4.94 14.89
C GLN A 23 9.53 -6.00 14.00
N PRO A 24 8.77 -6.80 13.23
CA PRO A 24 9.34 -7.89 12.45
C PRO A 24 10.40 -7.46 11.46
N SER A 25 10.19 -6.35 10.73
CA SER A 25 11.14 -5.86 9.72
C SER A 25 12.54 -5.62 10.29
N ILE A 26 12.65 -4.98 11.46
CA ILE A 26 13.92 -4.74 12.13
C ILE A 26 14.56 -6.06 12.57
N VAL A 27 13.79 -6.92 13.22
CA VAL A 27 14.32 -8.18 13.77
C VAL A 27 14.81 -9.09 12.65
N VAL A 28 14.06 -9.19 11.55
CA VAL A 28 14.43 -9.98 10.38
C VAL A 28 15.69 -9.43 9.73
N VAL A 29 15.77 -8.12 9.45
CA VAL A 29 16.96 -7.51 8.83
C VAL A 29 18.19 -7.72 9.69
N VAL A 30 18.12 -7.41 10.99
CA VAL A 30 19.28 -7.52 11.90
C VAL A 30 19.77 -8.97 12.00
N LEU A 31 18.85 -9.93 12.16
CA LEU A 31 19.22 -11.35 12.23
C LEU A 31 19.75 -11.86 10.89
N ALA A 32 19.14 -11.50 9.78
CA ALA A 32 19.61 -11.87 8.45
C ALA A 32 20.99 -11.27 8.15
N SER A 33 21.25 -10.02 8.56
CA SER A 33 22.59 -9.42 8.49
C SER A 33 23.59 -10.16 9.35
N ALA A 34 23.26 -10.55 10.59
CA ALA A 34 24.14 -11.37 11.41
C ALA A 34 24.42 -12.74 10.77
N VAL A 35 23.39 -13.38 10.20
CA VAL A 35 23.51 -14.66 9.49
C VAL A 35 24.40 -14.54 8.24
N SER A 36 24.39 -13.40 7.55
CA SER A 36 25.23 -13.18 6.36
C SER A 36 26.73 -13.33 6.65
N PHE A 37 27.18 -13.15 7.90
CA PHE A 37 28.57 -13.32 8.30
C PHE A 37 28.97 -14.77 8.63
N ILE A 38 28.04 -15.72 8.62
CA ILE A 38 28.35 -17.14 8.86
C ILE A 38 29.27 -17.67 7.74
N PRO A 39 30.45 -18.22 8.06
CA PRO A 39 31.35 -18.79 7.05
C PRO A 39 30.69 -19.92 6.26
N GLY A 40 30.86 -19.93 4.94
CA GLY A 40 30.31 -20.96 4.05
C GLY A 40 28.85 -20.71 3.60
N LEU A 41 28.22 -19.62 4.03
CA LEU A 41 26.93 -19.21 3.48
C LEU A 41 27.10 -18.75 2.02
N PRO A 42 26.36 -19.33 1.05
CA PRO A 42 26.45 -18.91 -0.34
C PRO A 42 25.88 -17.51 -0.54
N ARG A 43 26.39 -16.80 -1.55
CA ARG A 43 25.86 -15.50 -1.97
C ARG A 43 24.48 -15.69 -2.61
N PHE A 44 23.46 -15.10 -2.00
CA PHE A 44 22.10 -15.11 -2.54
C PHE A 44 21.94 -13.92 -3.49
N GLU A 45 22.32 -14.08 -4.74
CA GLU A 45 22.04 -13.07 -5.78
C GLU A 45 20.69 -13.36 -6.43
N LEU A 46 19.84 -12.35 -6.43
CA LEU A 46 18.63 -12.33 -7.22
C LEU A 46 18.83 -11.30 -8.31
N GLU A 47 18.39 -11.65 -9.51
CA GLU A 47 18.33 -10.69 -10.60
C GLU A 47 17.43 -9.51 -10.17
N PRO A 48 17.88 -8.26 -10.34
CA PRO A 48 17.11 -7.07 -9.95
C PRO A 48 15.70 -7.07 -10.54
N GLU A 49 15.58 -7.56 -11.78
CA GLU A 49 14.35 -7.72 -12.53
C GLU A 49 13.36 -8.64 -11.82
N LEU A 50 13.80 -9.71 -11.15
CA LEU A 50 12.92 -10.58 -10.37
C LEU A 50 12.36 -9.86 -9.14
N ILE A 51 13.15 -9.00 -8.49
CA ILE A 51 12.65 -8.23 -7.35
C ILE A 51 11.59 -7.22 -7.82
N LEU A 52 11.86 -6.52 -8.92
CA LEU A 52 10.98 -5.50 -9.46
C LEU A 52 9.70 -6.07 -10.13
N SER A 53 9.78 -7.25 -10.75
CA SER A 53 8.65 -7.87 -11.46
C SER A 53 7.87 -8.91 -10.65
N VAL A 54 8.48 -9.53 -9.63
CA VAL A 54 7.82 -10.60 -8.85
C VAL A 54 7.44 -10.14 -7.45
N VAL A 55 8.29 -9.36 -6.78
CA VAL A 55 8.07 -9.01 -5.37
C VAL A 55 7.29 -7.72 -5.24
N LEU A 56 7.67 -6.69 -6.00
CA LEU A 56 7.08 -5.36 -5.91
C LEU A 56 5.62 -5.31 -6.41
N PRO A 57 5.23 -5.93 -7.56
CA PRO A 57 3.89 -5.74 -8.11
C PRO A 57 2.77 -6.24 -7.18
N PRO A 58 2.85 -7.42 -6.55
CA PRO A 58 1.83 -7.85 -5.60
C PRO A 58 1.67 -6.91 -4.39
N LEU A 59 2.78 -6.37 -3.86
CA LEU A 59 2.77 -5.43 -2.71
C LEU A 59 2.12 -4.09 -3.08
N LEU A 60 2.42 -3.58 -4.28
CA LEU A 60 1.80 -2.35 -4.79
C LEU A 60 0.32 -2.56 -5.08
N TYR A 61 -0.03 -3.72 -5.66
CA TYR A 61 -1.40 -4.07 -5.99
C TYR A 61 -2.26 -4.22 -4.73
N SER A 62 -1.78 -4.95 -3.72
CA SER A 62 -2.51 -5.12 -2.45
C SER A 62 -2.75 -3.77 -1.76
N ALA A 63 -1.74 -2.88 -1.75
CA ALA A 63 -1.90 -1.53 -1.24
C ALA A 63 -2.91 -0.69 -2.06
N ALA A 64 -2.94 -0.85 -3.38
CA ALA A 64 -3.86 -0.14 -4.28
C ALA A 64 -5.30 -0.66 -4.19
N LEU A 65 -5.53 -1.97 -3.99
CA LEU A 65 -6.87 -2.55 -3.77
C LEU A 65 -7.57 -1.88 -2.59
N ASP A 66 -6.81 -1.58 -1.53
CA ASP A 66 -7.34 -0.98 -0.33
C ASP A 66 -7.61 0.53 -0.46
N PHE A 67 -7.21 1.16 -1.55
CA PHE A 67 -7.13 2.60 -1.65
C PHE A 67 -8.33 3.24 -2.37
N SER A 68 -8.81 4.37 -1.86
CA SER A 68 -9.95 5.10 -2.44
C SER A 68 -9.50 6.11 -3.50
N VAL A 69 -10.09 6.06 -4.70
CA VAL A 69 -9.81 7.02 -5.79
C VAL A 69 -10.22 8.44 -5.39
N TYR A 70 -11.31 8.59 -4.65
CA TYR A 70 -11.76 9.90 -4.19
C TYR A 70 -10.77 10.56 -3.22
N SER A 71 -10.24 9.82 -2.25
CA SER A 71 -9.25 10.36 -1.32
C SER A 71 -7.91 10.64 -2.00
N LEU A 72 -7.54 9.88 -3.05
CA LEU A 72 -6.41 10.22 -3.92
C LEU A 72 -6.60 11.61 -4.53
N ALA A 73 -7.73 11.82 -5.23
CA ALA A 73 -8.02 13.08 -5.92
C ALA A 73 -8.02 14.26 -4.95
N ARG A 74 -8.59 14.07 -3.75
CA ARG A 74 -8.60 15.09 -2.69
C ARG A 74 -7.21 15.41 -2.14
N ASN A 75 -6.29 14.45 -2.13
CA ASN A 75 -4.92 14.61 -1.62
C ASN A 75 -3.85 14.62 -2.72
N LEU A 76 -4.24 14.83 -3.99
CA LEU A 76 -3.35 14.74 -5.14
C LEU A 76 -2.18 15.74 -5.05
N ARG A 77 -2.44 16.95 -4.56
CA ARG A 77 -1.39 17.98 -4.40
C ARG A 77 -0.28 17.54 -3.42
N PRO A 78 -0.61 17.10 -2.18
CA PRO A 78 0.38 16.50 -1.30
C PRO A 78 1.14 15.32 -1.91
N ILE A 79 0.40 14.42 -2.56
CA ILE A 79 0.96 13.20 -3.13
C ILE A 79 1.96 13.52 -4.25
N LEU A 80 1.62 14.41 -5.19
CA LEU A 80 2.54 14.81 -6.26
C LEU A 80 3.73 15.63 -5.73
N SER A 81 3.52 16.45 -4.70
CA SER A 81 4.61 17.23 -4.10
C SER A 81 5.64 16.32 -3.42
N LEU A 82 5.22 15.21 -2.82
CA LEU A 82 6.11 14.25 -2.18
C LEU A 82 6.64 13.22 -3.18
N GLY A 83 5.76 12.64 -3.99
CA GLY A 83 6.09 11.57 -4.95
C GLY A 83 6.87 12.02 -6.17
N VAL A 84 6.72 13.27 -6.63
CA VAL A 84 7.48 13.79 -7.78
C VAL A 84 8.47 14.86 -7.35
N GLY A 85 7.98 15.92 -6.70
CA GLY A 85 8.79 17.08 -6.35
C GLY A 85 9.93 16.73 -5.38
N MET A 86 9.61 16.06 -4.28
CA MET A 86 10.62 15.67 -3.29
C MET A 86 11.61 14.64 -3.87
N VAL A 87 11.15 13.71 -4.70
CA VAL A 87 12.03 12.71 -5.35
C VAL A 87 13.07 13.39 -6.23
N ILE A 88 12.65 14.31 -7.11
CA ILE A 88 13.58 15.07 -7.95
C ILE A 88 14.61 15.83 -7.11
N VAL A 89 14.16 16.56 -6.08
CA VAL A 89 15.07 17.29 -5.19
C VAL A 89 15.99 16.33 -4.44
N SER A 90 15.48 15.19 -3.96
CA SER A 90 16.27 14.20 -3.25
C SER A 90 17.35 13.60 -4.13
N THR A 91 17.03 13.29 -5.39
CA THR A 91 18.00 12.80 -6.37
C THR A 91 19.10 13.82 -6.63
N LEU A 92 18.74 15.07 -6.90
CA LEU A 92 19.70 16.13 -7.22
C LEU A 92 20.59 16.46 -6.01
N VAL A 93 20.01 16.67 -4.83
CA VAL A 93 20.76 17.02 -3.62
C VAL A 93 21.68 15.87 -3.23
N THR A 94 21.18 14.64 -3.21
CA THR A 94 22.00 13.49 -2.84
C THR A 94 23.08 13.23 -3.87
N GLY A 95 22.80 13.40 -5.16
CA GLY A 95 23.79 13.27 -6.22
C GLY A 95 24.88 14.34 -6.16
N VAL A 96 24.53 15.61 -5.87
CA VAL A 96 25.53 16.67 -5.69
C VAL A 96 26.42 16.38 -4.47
N VAL A 97 25.84 15.97 -3.34
CA VAL A 97 26.59 15.61 -2.13
C VAL A 97 27.50 14.41 -2.38
N ALA A 98 27.00 13.38 -3.06
CA ALA A 98 27.77 12.18 -3.39
C ALA A 98 28.94 12.50 -4.33
N ASN A 99 28.73 13.33 -5.36
CA ASN A 99 29.78 13.79 -6.27
C ASN A 99 30.88 14.59 -5.56
N TRP A 100 30.55 15.28 -4.46
CA TRP A 100 31.53 16.03 -3.67
C TRP A 100 32.32 15.16 -2.68
N ILE A 101 31.69 14.15 -2.08
CA ILE A 101 32.29 13.42 -0.96
C ILE A 101 32.84 12.04 -1.37
N VAL A 102 32.41 11.49 -2.50
CA VAL A 102 32.89 10.21 -3.04
C VAL A 102 33.82 10.50 -4.23
N PRO A 103 35.15 10.38 -4.07
CA PRO A 103 36.11 10.81 -5.08
C PRO A 103 36.00 10.05 -6.41
N GLU A 104 35.54 8.79 -6.35
CA GLU A 104 35.36 7.91 -7.51
C GLU A 104 34.14 8.29 -8.37
N PHE A 105 33.23 9.12 -7.84
CA PHE A 105 32.00 9.47 -8.54
C PHE A 105 32.19 10.68 -9.44
N GLY A 106 31.90 10.49 -10.72
CA GLY A 106 31.48 11.59 -11.58
C GLY A 106 30.02 11.97 -11.31
N LEU A 107 29.60 13.13 -11.84
CA LEU A 107 28.24 13.66 -11.66
C LEU A 107 27.16 12.63 -12.00
N VAL A 108 27.36 11.85 -13.06
CA VAL A 108 26.35 10.89 -13.53
C VAL A 108 26.20 9.70 -12.58
N ALA A 109 27.31 9.09 -12.12
CA ALA A 109 27.29 8.01 -11.13
C ALA A 109 26.66 8.48 -9.80
N ALA A 110 26.95 9.72 -9.42
CA ALA A 110 26.37 10.32 -8.23
C ALA A 110 24.85 10.57 -8.38
N LEU A 111 24.38 10.99 -9.56
CA LEU A 111 22.95 11.12 -9.87
C LEU A 111 22.25 9.76 -9.90
N VAL A 112 22.92 8.69 -10.36
CA VAL A 112 22.42 7.31 -10.26
C VAL A 112 22.20 6.94 -8.79
N LEU A 113 23.20 7.14 -7.91
CA LEU A 113 23.01 6.92 -6.47
C LEU A 113 21.85 7.76 -5.92
N GLY A 114 21.77 9.04 -6.31
CA GLY A 114 20.69 9.93 -5.91
C GLY A 114 19.31 9.39 -6.28
N ALA A 115 19.15 8.88 -7.51
CA ALA A 115 17.89 8.28 -7.98
C ALA A 115 17.54 7.01 -7.20
N VAL A 116 18.54 6.17 -6.92
CA VAL A 116 18.39 4.90 -6.19
C VAL A 116 17.88 5.11 -4.75
N VAL A 117 18.38 6.12 -4.03
CA VAL A 117 18.05 6.36 -2.61
C VAL A 117 16.95 7.40 -2.38
N ALA A 118 16.50 8.08 -3.43
CA ALA A 118 15.45 9.08 -3.37
C ALA A 118 14.06 8.55 -2.93
N PRO A 119 13.52 7.45 -3.50
CA PRO A 119 12.16 7.03 -3.21
C PRO A 119 12.06 6.38 -1.81
N PRO A 120 11.18 6.88 -0.94
CA PRO A 120 10.86 6.20 0.31
C PRO A 120 9.92 5.01 0.08
N ASP A 121 10.18 3.91 0.79
CA ASP A 121 9.32 2.73 0.89
C ASP A 121 8.16 3.00 1.86
N ALA A 122 6.94 3.14 1.31
CA ALA A 122 5.76 3.31 2.13
C ALA A 122 5.21 1.99 2.69
N VAL A 123 5.60 0.81 2.22
CA VAL A 123 5.08 -0.46 2.76
C VAL A 123 5.39 -0.53 4.26
N SER A 124 6.66 -0.28 4.60
CA SER A 124 7.13 -0.17 5.97
C SER A 124 6.38 0.91 6.78
N ALA A 125 6.18 2.10 6.19
CA ALA A 125 5.56 3.24 6.87
C ALA A 125 4.06 3.04 7.12
N VAL A 126 3.36 2.48 6.14
CA VAL A 126 1.93 2.16 6.16
C VAL A 126 1.68 1.01 7.13
N ALA A 127 2.51 -0.03 7.15
CA ALA A 127 2.38 -1.12 8.12
C ALA A 127 2.50 -0.63 9.57
N ILE A 128 3.49 0.23 9.86
CA ILE A 128 3.65 0.85 11.18
C ILE A 128 2.48 1.79 11.48
N GLY A 129 2.10 2.63 10.52
CA GLY A 129 1.01 3.60 10.65
C GLY A 129 -0.34 2.96 10.95
N ARG A 130 -0.66 1.84 10.26
CA ARG A 130 -1.88 1.06 10.46
C ARG A 130 -1.93 0.45 11.87
N LYS A 131 -0.82 -0.12 12.35
CA LYS A 131 -0.70 -0.64 13.74
C LYS A 131 -0.87 0.44 14.80
N LEU A 132 -0.45 1.68 14.51
CA LEU A 132 -0.55 2.81 15.44
C LEU A 132 -1.88 3.58 15.34
N GLY A 133 -2.74 3.24 14.37
CA GLY A 133 -4.02 3.92 14.17
C GLY A 133 -3.85 5.37 13.69
N LEU A 134 -2.92 5.61 12.76
CA LEU A 134 -2.75 6.95 12.18
C LEU A 134 -4.01 7.41 11.42
N PRO A 135 -4.26 8.74 11.40
CA PRO A 135 -5.31 9.38 10.60
C PRO A 135 -5.43 8.83 9.17
N LYS A 136 -6.65 8.65 8.69
CA LYS A 136 -6.92 8.09 7.36
C LYS A 136 -6.27 8.92 6.28
N ARG A 137 -6.40 10.24 6.38
CA ARG A 137 -5.78 11.16 5.43
C ARG A 137 -4.26 11.03 5.38
N LEU A 138 -3.64 10.79 6.54
CA LEU A 138 -2.19 10.57 6.62
C LEU A 138 -1.82 9.26 5.92
N MET A 139 -2.56 8.19 6.19
CA MET A 139 -2.41 6.92 5.48
C MET A 139 -2.59 7.10 3.97
N THR A 140 -3.59 7.87 3.52
CA THR A 140 -3.81 8.17 2.11
C THR A 140 -2.61 8.86 1.47
N ILE A 141 -2.02 9.85 2.14
CA ILE A 141 -0.87 10.59 1.61
C ILE A 141 0.37 9.69 1.54
N LEU A 142 0.63 8.90 2.58
CA LEU A 142 1.80 8.01 2.63
C LEU A 142 1.74 6.90 1.59
N THR A 143 0.59 6.23 1.45
CA THR A 143 0.38 5.24 0.39
C THR A 143 0.41 5.91 -0.98
N GLY A 144 -0.26 7.05 -1.15
CA GLY A 144 -0.27 7.74 -2.44
C GLY A 144 1.13 8.20 -2.91
N GLU A 145 1.97 8.66 -1.98
CA GLU A 145 3.36 9.04 -2.25
C GLU A 145 4.17 7.87 -2.81
N SER A 146 4.08 6.66 -2.23
CA SER A 146 4.82 5.49 -2.74
C SER A 146 4.41 5.06 -4.13
N LEU A 147 3.14 5.21 -4.46
CA LEU A 147 2.66 4.79 -5.78
C LEU A 147 3.27 5.66 -6.90
N VAL A 148 3.58 6.92 -6.61
CA VAL A 148 4.12 7.88 -7.58
C VAL A 148 5.65 7.99 -7.51
N ASN A 149 6.23 7.81 -6.33
CA ASN A 149 7.67 7.99 -6.12
C ASN A 149 8.52 6.96 -6.87
N ASP A 150 8.09 5.69 -6.90
CA ASP A 150 8.82 4.60 -7.54
C ASP A 150 8.88 4.82 -9.04
N ALA A 151 7.77 5.22 -9.67
CA ALA A 151 7.73 5.58 -11.08
C ALA A 151 8.64 6.77 -11.41
N THR A 152 8.64 7.80 -10.55
CA THR A 152 9.51 8.97 -10.72
C THR A 152 10.99 8.60 -10.58
N ALA A 153 11.33 7.85 -9.53
CA ALA A 153 12.70 7.44 -9.24
C ALA A 153 13.27 6.51 -10.30
N LEU A 154 12.50 5.51 -10.75
CA LEU A 154 12.90 4.61 -11.82
C LEU A 154 13.09 5.35 -13.15
N THR A 155 12.23 6.34 -13.47
CA THR A 155 12.42 7.15 -14.67
C THR A 155 13.72 7.95 -14.62
N ILE A 156 14.01 8.59 -13.48
CA ILE A 156 15.27 9.33 -13.28
C ILE A 156 16.47 8.38 -13.31
N PHE A 157 16.34 7.19 -12.71
CA PHE A 157 17.37 6.16 -12.72
C PHE A 157 17.68 5.69 -14.14
N THR A 158 16.68 5.36 -14.95
CA THR A 158 16.87 4.94 -16.35
C THR A 158 17.58 6.01 -17.17
N LEU A 159 17.21 7.29 -17.00
CA LEU A 159 17.88 8.40 -17.67
C LEU A 159 19.32 8.60 -17.19
N ALA A 160 19.57 8.49 -15.89
CA ALA A 160 20.90 8.63 -15.31
C ALA A 160 21.83 7.48 -15.73
N VAL A 161 21.31 6.25 -15.76
CA VAL A 161 22.04 5.08 -16.26
C VAL A 161 22.31 5.23 -17.75
N ALA A 162 21.32 5.62 -18.56
CA ALA A 162 21.52 5.83 -19.99
C ALA A 162 22.60 6.88 -20.27
N ALA A 163 22.60 7.98 -19.51
CA ALA A 163 23.65 8.99 -19.57
C ALA A 163 25.03 8.46 -19.14
N ALA A 164 25.09 7.55 -18.15
CA ALA A 164 26.34 6.99 -17.65
C ALA A 164 26.94 5.95 -18.60
N THR A 165 26.08 5.16 -19.26
CA THR A 165 26.48 4.13 -20.21
C THR A 165 26.73 4.69 -21.60
N GLY A 166 26.25 5.90 -21.91
CA GLY A 166 26.28 6.47 -23.25
C GLY A 166 25.23 5.87 -24.20
N SER A 167 24.21 5.20 -23.65
CA SER A 167 23.09 4.67 -24.43
C SER A 167 21.97 5.70 -24.58
N HIS A 168 21.11 5.53 -25.59
CA HIS A 168 19.92 6.36 -25.75
C HIS A 168 18.72 5.76 -25.01
N PRO A 169 18.01 6.53 -24.17
CA PRO A 169 16.73 6.11 -23.63
C PRO A 169 15.68 6.03 -24.75
N PHE A 170 14.55 5.35 -24.48
CA PHE A 170 13.42 5.29 -25.42
C PHE A 170 12.93 6.68 -25.86
N ILE A 171 12.94 7.64 -24.93
CA ILE A 171 12.66 9.06 -25.18
C ILE A 171 13.74 9.90 -24.47
N ASP A 172 14.45 10.73 -25.22
CA ASP A 172 15.55 11.57 -24.69
C ASP A 172 15.07 12.64 -23.72
N ASN A 173 13.88 13.21 -23.94
CA ASN A 173 13.32 14.23 -23.06
C ASN A 173 12.73 13.61 -21.79
N ALA A 174 13.33 13.89 -20.65
CA ALA A 174 12.94 13.35 -19.35
C ALA A 174 11.46 13.57 -18.99
N ILE A 175 10.91 14.74 -19.32
CA ILE A 175 9.51 15.09 -19.01
C ILE A 175 8.56 14.29 -19.90
N LEU A 176 8.90 14.17 -21.20
CA LEU A 176 8.10 13.37 -22.13
C LEU A 176 8.19 11.88 -21.81
N LEU A 177 9.37 11.36 -21.46
CA LEU A 177 9.54 9.98 -21.02
C LEU A 177 8.67 9.70 -19.80
N PHE A 178 8.76 10.54 -18.76
CA PHE A 178 7.94 10.40 -17.56
C PHE A 178 6.44 10.44 -17.88
N LEU A 179 6.00 11.41 -18.70
CA LEU A 179 4.59 11.55 -19.05
C LEU A 179 4.10 10.37 -19.89
N TYR A 180 4.89 9.92 -20.88
CA TYR A 180 4.60 8.74 -21.68
C TYR A 180 4.47 7.50 -20.80
N SER A 181 5.50 7.20 -20.01
CA SER A 181 5.53 6.00 -19.17
C SER A 181 4.41 6.01 -18.13
N ALA A 182 4.05 7.18 -17.59
CA ALA A 182 2.93 7.31 -16.66
C ALA A 182 1.56 7.14 -17.33
N VAL A 183 1.31 7.80 -18.46
CA VAL A 183 0.01 7.75 -19.15
C VAL A 183 -0.22 6.36 -19.74
N VAL A 184 0.76 5.80 -20.44
CA VAL A 184 0.65 4.48 -21.06
C VAL A 184 0.57 3.39 -20.00
N GLY A 185 1.38 3.48 -18.92
CA GLY A 185 1.31 2.53 -17.81
C GLY A 185 -0.07 2.49 -17.18
N CYS A 186 -0.62 3.66 -16.81
CA CYS A 186 -2.00 3.74 -16.30
C CYS A 186 -3.03 3.20 -17.29
N ALA A 187 -2.92 3.51 -18.58
CA ALA A 187 -3.86 3.04 -19.60
C ALA A 187 -3.85 1.51 -19.73
N VAL A 188 -2.66 0.89 -19.75
CA VAL A 188 -2.49 -0.58 -19.78
C VAL A 188 -3.12 -1.21 -18.54
N GLY A 189 -2.83 -0.66 -17.36
CA GLY A 189 -3.39 -1.15 -16.09
C GLY A 189 -4.92 -1.12 -16.06
N LEU A 190 -5.52 0.01 -16.46
CA LEU A 190 -6.97 0.16 -16.53
C LEU A 190 -7.62 -0.77 -17.56
N ALA A 191 -7.02 -0.90 -18.74
CA ALA A 191 -7.51 -1.79 -19.80
C ALA A 191 -7.49 -3.26 -19.35
N LEU A 192 -6.38 -3.70 -18.75
CA LEU A 192 -6.25 -5.05 -18.20
C LEU A 192 -7.28 -5.29 -17.09
N ALA A 193 -7.42 -4.36 -16.15
CA ALA A 193 -8.35 -4.50 -15.03
C ALA A 193 -9.81 -4.51 -15.47
N ALA A 194 -10.18 -3.75 -16.51
CA ALA A 194 -11.51 -3.82 -17.11
C ALA A 194 -11.77 -5.21 -17.71
N GLY A 195 -10.79 -5.80 -18.42
CA GLY A 195 -10.90 -7.17 -18.94
C GLY A 195 -11.02 -8.21 -17.83
N VAL A 196 -10.22 -8.09 -16.77
CA VAL A 196 -10.30 -8.97 -15.59
C VAL A 196 -11.67 -8.88 -14.92
N HIS A 197 -12.18 -7.66 -14.72
CA HIS A 197 -13.49 -7.43 -14.12
C HIS A 197 -14.61 -8.07 -14.97
N TRP A 198 -14.59 -7.86 -16.29
CA TRP A 198 -15.51 -8.50 -17.24
C TRP A 198 -15.47 -10.02 -17.19
N THR A 199 -14.28 -10.58 -16.94
CA THR A 199 -14.05 -12.03 -16.85
C THR A 199 -14.58 -12.58 -15.52
N ARG A 200 -14.30 -11.89 -14.40
CA ARG A 200 -14.80 -12.24 -13.07
C ARG A 200 -16.32 -12.34 -13.04
N GLN A 201 -17.02 -11.38 -13.66
CA GLN A 201 -18.48 -11.41 -13.72
C GLN A 201 -19.07 -12.62 -14.47
N ARG A 202 -18.25 -13.40 -15.22
CA ARG A 202 -18.67 -14.59 -15.96
C ARG A 202 -18.17 -15.92 -15.40
N LEU A 203 -17.15 -15.90 -14.55
CA LEU A 203 -16.51 -17.11 -14.02
C LEU A 203 -17.45 -17.88 -13.08
N GLY A 204 -18.06 -17.17 -12.11
CA GLY A 204 -18.99 -17.78 -11.16
C GLY A 204 -18.33 -18.75 -10.15
N GLU A 205 -16.99 -18.77 -10.08
CA GLU A 205 -16.21 -19.61 -9.17
C GLU A 205 -15.18 -18.78 -8.39
N SER A 206 -15.40 -18.64 -7.08
CA SER A 206 -14.64 -17.78 -6.17
C SER A 206 -13.14 -18.08 -6.14
N GLY A 207 -12.77 -19.36 -6.26
CA GLY A 207 -11.37 -19.80 -6.29
C GLY A 207 -10.63 -19.29 -7.53
N LEU A 208 -11.21 -19.47 -8.71
CA LEU A 208 -10.63 -18.98 -9.97
C LEU A 208 -10.58 -17.45 -10.02
N GLU A 209 -11.60 -16.76 -9.51
CA GLU A 209 -11.59 -15.29 -9.41
C GLU A 209 -10.46 -14.76 -8.52
N THR A 210 -10.18 -15.48 -7.43
CA THR A 210 -9.06 -15.17 -6.52
C THR A 210 -7.72 -15.40 -7.19
N VAL A 211 -7.54 -16.54 -7.89
CA VAL A 211 -6.32 -16.84 -8.66
C VAL A 211 -6.10 -15.82 -9.76
N LEU A 212 -7.14 -15.45 -10.50
CA LEU A 212 -7.07 -14.38 -11.50
C LEU A 212 -6.60 -13.07 -10.88
N GLY A 213 -7.06 -12.77 -9.67
CA GLY A 213 -6.61 -11.63 -8.87
C GLY A 213 -5.11 -11.63 -8.59
N LEU A 214 -4.53 -12.79 -8.30
CA LEU A 214 -3.10 -12.95 -8.07
C LEU A 214 -2.28 -12.74 -9.35
N VAL A 215 -2.84 -13.04 -10.52
CA VAL A 215 -2.15 -12.88 -11.81
C VAL A 215 -2.10 -11.42 -12.27
N VAL A 216 -3.12 -10.62 -11.95
CA VAL A 216 -3.24 -9.20 -12.37
C VAL A 216 -1.97 -8.36 -12.17
N PRO A 217 -1.35 -8.30 -10.97
CA PRO A 217 -0.16 -7.47 -10.78
C PRO A 217 0.98 -7.84 -11.72
N PHE A 218 1.24 -9.13 -11.92
CA PHE A 218 2.32 -9.57 -12.81
C PHE A 218 2.02 -9.22 -14.27
N ALA A 219 0.80 -9.49 -14.73
CA ALA A 219 0.38 -9.18 -16.08
C ALA A 219 0.41 -7.66 -16.35
N ALA A 220 -0.09 -6.84 -15.41
CA ALA A 220 -0.08 -5.38 -15.54
C ALA A 220 1.35 -4.83 -15.65
N TYR A 221 2.25 -5.34 -14.80
CA TYR A 221 3.65 -4.94 -14.79
C TYR A 221 4.34 -5.30 -16.12
N LEU A 222 4.27 -6.56 -16.52
CA LEU A 222 4.95 -7.07 -17.71
C LEU A 222 4.42 -6.42 -19.00
N PHE A 223 3.10 -6.30 -19.18
CA PHE A 223 2.55 -5.66 -20.38
C PHE A 223 2.94 -4.18 -20.50
N ALA A 224 3.08 -3.48 -19.38
CA ALA A 224 3.51 -2.09 -19.41
C ALA A 224 5.01 -1.96 -19.71
N GLU A 225 5.86 -2.84 -19.16
CA GLU A 225 7.30 -2.84 -19.44
C GLU A 225 7.62 -3.17 -20.90
N GLU A 226 6.89 -4.11 -21.51
CA GLU A 226 7.00 -4.43 -22.95
C GLU A 226 6.69 -3.20 -23.84
N LEU A 227 5.91 -2.25 -23.34
CA LEU A 227 5.62 -0.98 -24.00
C LEU A 227 6.53 0.17 -23.53
N HIS A 228 7.62 -0.14 -22.80
CA HIS A 228 8.52 0.85 -22.18
C HIS A 228 7.79 1.86 -21.27
N ALA A 229 6.67 1.45 -20.71
CA ALA A 229 5.85 2.23 -19.80
C ALA A 229 6.11 1.83 -18.33
N SER A 230 5.53 2.58 -17.39
CA SER A 230 5.73 2.31 -15.97
C SER A 230 4.90 1.11 -15.51
N GLY A 231 5.55 -0.05 -15.32
CA GLY A 231 4.93 -1.25 -14.75
C GLY A 231 4.32 -1.00 -13.37
N VAL A 232 5.03 -0.23 -12.52
CA VAL A 232 4.53 0.24 -11.21
C VAL A 232 3.17 0.95 -11.35
N LEU A 233 3.06 1.97 -12.22
CA LEU A 233 1.79 2.69 -12.37
C LEU A 233 0.69 1.85 -13.02
N ALA A 234 1.03 0.90 -13.90
CA ALA A 234 0.07 -0.03 -14.46
C ALA A 234 -0.55 -0.93 -13.39
N VAL A 235 0.27 -1.50 -12.51
CA VAL A 235 -0.17 -2.32 -11.37
C VAL A 235 -1.09 -1.54 -10.45
N VAL A 236 -0.69 -0.30 -10.12
CA VAL A 236 -1.47 0.58 -9.25
C VAL A 236 -2.81 0.95 -9.87
N ALA A 237 -2.82 1.33 -11.15
CA ALA A 237 -4.05 1.65 -11.87
C ALA A 237 -4.99 0.45 -11.96
N ALA A 238 -4.44 -0.75 -12.18
CA ALA A 238 -5.20 -1.99 -12.16
C ALA A 238 -5.80 -2.27 -10.77
N GLY A 239 -4.99 -2.11 -9.71
CA GLY A 239 -5.43 -2.28 -8.32
C GLY A 239 -6.53 -1.31 -7.92
N PHE A 240 -6.44 -0.03 -8.32
CA PHE A 240 -7.51 0.94 -8.09
C PHE A 240 -8.81 0.56 -8.78
N TRP A 241 -8.75 0.13 -10.04
CA TRP A 241 -9.93 -0.28 -10.78
C TRP A 241 -10.61 -1.48 -10.14
N VAL A 242 -9.83 -2.52 -9.82
CA VAL A 242 -10.35 -3.74 -9.20
C VAL A 242 -10.88 -3.45 -7.79
N GLY A 243 -10.15 -2.68 -6.98
CA GLY A 243 -10.55 -2.29 -5.62
C GLY A 243 -11.82 -1.44 -5.59
N HIS A 244 -12.05 -0.60 -6.61
CA HIS A 244 -13.27 0.17 -6.76
C HIS A 244 -14.49 -0.70 -7.11
N HIS A 245 -14.29 -1.79 -7.85
CA HIS A 245 -15.35 -2.72 -8.24
C HIS A 245 -15.44 -3.97 -7.34
N ASP A 246 -14.79 -3.96 -6.18
CA ASP A 246 -14.78 -5.11 -5.25
C ASP A 246 -16.18 -5.43 -4.67
N ALA A 247 -17.07 -4.43 -4.64
CA ALA A 247 -18.46 -4.60 -4.24
C ALA A 247 -19.27 -5.48 -5.20
N ASP A 248 -18.84 -5.59 -6.47
CA ASP A 248 -19.50 -6.40 -7.50
C ASP A 248 -19.14 -7.89 -7.40
N ALA A 249 -18.06 -8.23 -6.69
CA ALA A 249 -17.64 -9.61 -6.48
C ALA A 249 -18.58 -10.36 -5.52
N GLY A 250 -18.54 -11.69 -5.54
CA GLY A 250 -19.20 -12.52 -4.53
C GLY A 250 -18.57 -12.34 -3.14
N PHE A 251 -19.33 -12.60 -2.07
CA PHE A 251 -18.80 -12.52 -0.69
C PHE A 251 -17.65 -13.51 -0.45
N GLU A 252 -17.73 -14.70 -1.05
CA GLU A 252 -16.68 -15.72 -0.98
C GLU A 252 -15.38 -15.21 -1.59
N THR A 253 -15.43 -14.66 -2.81
CA THR A 253 -14.27 -14.07 -3.49
C THR A 253 -13.65 -12.96 -2.66
N ARG A 254 -14.46 -12.07 -2.07
CA ARG A 254 -13.96 -11.01 -1.17
C ARG A 254 -13.29 -11.58 0.08
N LEU A 255 -13.91 -12.56 0.73
CA LEU A 255 -13.40 -13.13 1.97
C LEU A 255 -12.10 -13.91 1.73
N GLN A 256 -12.06 -14.74 0.69
CA GLN A 256 -10.88 -15.49 0.26
C GLN A 256 -9.75 -14.54 -0.16
N GLY A 257 -10.05 -13.58 -1.04
CA GLY A 257 -9.10 -12.59 -1.54
C GLY A 257 -8.42 -11.82 -0.42
N ARG A 258 -9.18 -11.29 0.55
CA ARG A 258 -8.62 -10.55 1.70
C ARG A 258 -7.61 -11.38 2.49
N GLN A 259 -7.92 -12.65 2.76
CA GLN A 259 -7.04 -13.52 3.53
C GLN A 259 -5.79 -13.92 2.75
N VAL A 260 -5.93 -14.19 1.45
CA VAL A 260 -4.81 -14.52 0.56
C VAL A 260 -3.84 -13.34 0.46
N TRP A 261 -4.33 -12.14 0.19
CA TRP A 261 -3.49 -10.94 0.09
C TRP A 261 -2.75 -10.65 1.39
N ARG A 262 -3.44 -10.70 2.54
CA ARG A 262 -2.80 -10.51 3.85
C ARG A 262 -1.67 -11.51 4.13
N SER A 263 -1.85 -12.75 3.69
CA SER A 263 -0.84 -13.81 3.83
C SER A 263 0.34 -13.57 2.88
N LEU A 264 0.06 -13.15 1.65
CA LEU A 264 1.06 -12.82 0.64
C LEU A 264 1.90 -11.61 1.03
N ASP A 265 1.28 -10.53 1.52
CA ASP A 265 1.97 -9.35 2.04
C ASP A 265 2.96 -9.74 3.15
N THR A 266 2.50 -10.53 4.12
CA THR A 266 3.35 -10.99 5.23
C THR A 266 4.54 -11.81 4.72
N LEU A 267 4.32 -12.68 3.73
CA LEU A 267 5.36 -13.51 3.14
C LEU A 267 6.38 -12.68 2.36
N LEU A 268 5.90 -11.80 1.48
CA LEU A 268 6.72 -10.95 0.63
C LEU A 268 7.52 -9.96 1.48
N GLU A 269 6.91 -9.29 2.46
CA GLU A 269 7.60 -8.41 3.40
C GLU A 269 8.70 -9.15 4.17
N ALA A 270 8.40 -10.32 4.74
CA ALA A 270 9.38 -11.11 5.48
C ALA A 270 10.57 -11.51 4.58
N PHE A 271 10.28 -11.97 3.36
CA PHE A 271 11.29 -12.31 2.36
C PHE A 271 12.16 -11.12 2.01
N VAL A 272 11.55 -9.98 1.72
CA VAL A 272 12.17 -8.69 1.39
C VAL A 272 13.18 -8.27 2.45
N PHE A 273 12.77 -8.29 3.72
CA PHE A 273 13.61 -7.87 4.84
C PHE A 273 14.74 -8.87 5.08
N ALA A 274 14.48 -10.17 4.89
CA ALA A 274 15.51 -11.19 5.01
C ALA A 274 16.53 -11.08 3.88
N TYR A 275 16.08 -10.92 2.63
CA TYR A 275 16.93 -10.72 1.47
C TYR A 275 17.82 -9.48 1.65
N MET A 276 17.23 -8.35 2.05
CA MET A 276 17.98 -7.15 2.40
C MET A 276 19.05 -7.46 3.44
N GLY A 277 18.70 -8.05 4.58
CA GLY A 277 19.68 -8.34 5.62
C GLY A 277 20.80 -9.25 5.16
N LEU A 278 20.49 -10.29 4.37
CA LEU A 278 21.46 -11.25 3.84
C LEU A 278 22.49 -10.63 2.89
N GLN A 279 22.18 -9.51 2.23
CA GLN A 279 23.14 -8.80 1.37
C GLN A 279 24.26 -8.10 2.15
N CYS A 280 24.10 -7.92 3.48
CA CYS A 280 25.00 -7.09 4.29
C CYS A 280 26.48 -7.42 4.08
N ARG A 281 26.88 -8.68 4.26
CA ARG A 281 28.27 -9.09 4.06
C ARG A 281 28.75 -8.84 2.63
N PHE A 282 28.02 -9.34 1.63
CA PHE A 282 28.46 -9.35 0.24
C PHE A 282 28.67 -7.93 -0.32
N VAL A 283 27.79 -7.01 0.06
CA VAL A 283 27.87 -5.62 -0.35
C VAL A 283 29.12 -4.92 0.19
N PHE A 284 29.61 -5.31 1.37
CA PHE A 284 30.88 -4.77 1.91
C PHE A 284 32.11 -5.55 1.42
N ASP A 285 31.99 -6.86 1.17
CA ASP A 285 33.07 -7.68 0.60
C ASP A 285 33.41 -7.27 -0.85
N ASP A 286 32.44 -6.75 -1.61
CA ASP A 286 32.62 -6.26 -2.99
C ASP A 286 33.29 -4.87 -3.10
N LEU A 287 33.50 -4.19 -1.98
CA LEU A 287 34.12 -2.87 -1.98
C LEU A 287 35.62 -2.98 -2.27
N PRO A 288 36.16 -2.20 -3.22
CA PRO A 288 37.59 -2.18 -3.54
C PRO A 288 38.38 -1.35 -2.49
N ILE A 289 38.19 -1.63 -1.20
CA ILE A 289 38.80 -0.87 -0.10
C ILE A 289 40.07 -1.58 0.37
N GLU A 290 41.22 -0.94 0.12
CA GLU A 290 42.49 -1.33 0.73
C GLU A 290 42.67 -0.68 2.12
N GLY A 291 43.51 -1.29 2.97
CA GLY A 291 43.63 -0.97 4.40
C GLY A 291 43.84 0.52 4.69
N GLY A 292 42.81 1.19 5.23
CA GLY A 292 42.84 2.60 5.67
C GLY A 292 41.67 3.44 5.15
N GLU A 293 40.95 3.01 4.12
CA GLU A 293 39.90 3.83 3.47
C GLU A 293 38.48 3.58 4.00
N TRP A 294 38.30 2.57 4.86
CA TRP A 294 37.03 2.29 5.56
C TRP A 294 36.48 3.51 6.31
N GLY A 295 37.36 4.35 6.88
CA GLY A 295 36.96 5.58 7.56
C GLY A 295 36.32 6.60 6.61
N ARG A 296 36.84 6.73 5.38
CA ARG A 296 36.27 7.62 4.37
C ARG A 296 34.93 7.09 3.86
N PHE A 297 34.85 5.79 3.57
CA PHE A 297 33.60 5.16 3.16
C PHE A 297 32.51 5.32 4.25
N ALA A 298 32.85 5.06 5.51
CA ALA A 298 31.94 5.23 6.63
C ALA A 298 31.46 6.69 6.76
N LEU A 299 32.36 7.66 6.61
CA LEU A 299 32.00 9.08 6.60
C LEU A 299 31.04 9.41 5.44
N SER A 300 31.33 8.96 4.22
CA SER A 300 30.46 9.16 3.06
C SER A 300 29.08 8.53 3.28
N GLY A 301 29.03 7.29 3.80
CA GLY A 301 27.80 6.61 4.15
C GLY A 301 26.97 7.37 5.17
N VAL A 302 27.60 7.88 6.24
CA VAL A 302 26.92 8.71 7.27
C VAL A 302 26.41 10.01 6.68
N VAL A 303 27.22 10.72 5.88
CA VAL A 303 26.83 12.01 5.29
C VAL A 303 25.66 11.82 4.31
N ILE A 304 25.70 10.80 3.47
CA ILE A 304 24.61 10.49 2.53
C ILE A 304 23.36 10.07 3.31
N LEU A 305 23.47 9.20 4.30
CA LEU A 305 22.34 8.82 5.17
C LEU A 305 21.71 10.05 5.84
N LEU A 306 22.52 10.93 6.43
CA LEU A 306 22.03 12.17 7.06
C LEU A 306 21.38 13.10 6.03
N THR A 307 21.98 13.26 4.84
CA THR A 307 21.41 14.06 3.75
C THR A 307 20.00 13.55 3.41
N VAL A 308 19.88 12.24 3.19
CA VAL A 308 18.63 11.56 2.83
C VAL A 308 17.58 11.62 3.96
N LEU A 309 18.02 11.58 5.23
CA LEU A 309 17.16 11.78 6.41
C LEU A 309 16.67 13.22 6.56
N LEU A 310 17.49 14.23 6.20
CA LEU A 310 17.18 15.65 6.38
C LEU A 310 16.35 16.26 5.25
N ILE A 311 16.49 15.74 4.02
CA ILE A 311 15.75 16.24 2.85
C ILE A 311 14.24 16.21 3.10
N ARG A 312 13.72 15.11 3.65
CA ARG A 312 12.27 14.92 3.83
C ARG A 312 11.66 15.92 4.83
N PRO A 313 12.18 16.08 6.07
CA PRO A 313 11.75 17.16 6.95
C PRO A 313 11.89 18.54 6.33
N LEU A 314 13.03 18.85 5.71
CA LEU A 314 13.24 20.17 5.13
C LEU A 314 12.20 20.48 4.05
N TRP A 315 11.93 19.53 3.16
CA TRP A 315 10.92 19.66 2.11
C TRP A 315 9.52 19.85 2.69
N VAL A 316 9.11 19.02 3.64
CA VAL A 316 7.77 19.08 4.26
C VAL A 316 7.58 20.41 5.00
N PHE A 317 8.55 20.86 5.78
CA PHE A 317 8.44 22.13 6.51
C PHE A 317 8.53 23.35 5.59
N LEU A 318 9.32 23.30 4.52
CA LEU A 318 9.40 24.39 3.55
C LEU A 318 8.10 24.54 2.77
N THR A 319 7.56 23.43 2.24
CA THR A 319 6.38 23.45 1.36
C THR A 319 5.06 23.61 2.12
N TYR A 320 4.91 23.00 3.30
CA TYR A 320 3.67 23.03 4.09
C TYR A 320 3.74 23.97 5.30
N GLY A 321 4.90 24.12 5.93
CA GLY A 321 5.09 25.02 7.07
C GLY A 321 4.88 26.49 6.72
N GLN A 322 5.40 26.94 5.57
CA GLN A 322 5.20 28.32 5.07
C GLN A 322 3.71 28.62 4.77
N ARG A 323 2.94 27.64 4.28
CA ARG A 323 1.51 27.79 4.01
C ARG A 323 0.67 27.87 5.29
N ALA A 324 1.02 27.10 6.32
CA ALA A 324 0.37 27.18 7.62
C ALA A 324 0.61 28.55 8.28
N PHE A 325 1.83 29.08 8.18
CA PHE A 325 2.21 30.40 8.71
C PHE A 325 1.50 31.55 7.96
N ARG A 326 1.61 31.57 6.62
CA ARG A 326 1.01 32.62 5.77
C ARG A 326 -0.52 32.64 5.87
N ARG A 327 -1.18 31.48 6.03
CA ARG A 327 -2.63 31.43 6.23
C ARG A 327 -3.03 31.92 7.61
N ARG A 328 -2.32 31.57 8.69
CA ARG A 328 -2.62 32.11 10.04
C ARG A 328 -2.53 33.63 10.10
N TYR A 329 -1.60 34.23 9.36
CA TYR A 329 -1.51 35.68 9.20
C TYR A 329 -2.69 36.27 8.39
N LEU A 330 -3.10 35.61 7.30
CA LEU A 330 -4.21 36.06 6.45
C LEU A 330 -5.61 35.82 7.06
N THR A 331 -5.81 34.78 7.89
CA THR A 331 -7.09 34.56 8.60
C THR A 331 -7.36 35.66 9.62
N PHE A 332 -6.31 36.30 10.15
CA PHE A 332 -6.40 37.46 11.04
C PHE A 332 -6.93 38.71 10.32
N LEU A 333 -6.75 38.80 8.99
CA LEU A 333 -7.08 39.99 8.20
C LEU A 333 -8.44 39.90 7.48
N ARG A 334 -8.96 38.70 7.18
CA ARG A 334 -10.32 38.52 6.60
C ARG A 334 -10.95 37.18 6.99
N PRO A 335 -11.94 37.15 7.90
CA PRO A 335 -12.73 35.96 8.17
C PRO A 335 -13.80 35.79 7.09
N ARG A 336 -13.43 35.23 5.92
CA ARG A 336 -14.41 34.91 4.88
C ARG A 336 -14.66 33.40 4.84
N ARG A 337 -15.94 33.01 4.93
CA ARG A 337 -16.46 31.64 4.77
C ARG A 337 -15.97 31.06 3.44
N GLN A 338 -14.89 30.28 3.47
CA GLN A 338 -14.46 29.47 2.34
C GLN A 338 -15.07 28.07 2.44
N PRO A 339 -15.40 27.42 1.30
CA PRO A 339 -15.92 26.06 1.29
C PRO A 339 -14.93 25.10 1.96
N ARG A 340 -15.46 24.04 2.57
CA ARG A 340 -14.79 22.99 3.38
C ARG A 340 -13.65 22.21 2.70
N THR A 341 -13.14 22.62 1.54
CA THR A 341 -12.45 21.70 0.63
C THR A 341 -10.98 21.39 0.99
N TYR A 342 -10.29 22.22 1.78
CA TYR A 342 -8.91 21.94 2.18
C TYR A 342 -8.59 22.45 3.59
N GLN A 343 -8.66 21.57 4.58
CA GLN A 343 -8.02 21.83 5.87
C GLN A 343 -6.51 21.54 5.74
N PRO A 344 -5.61 22.44 6.16
CA PRO A 344 -4.19 22.15 6.22
C PRO A 344 -3.94 21.00 7.22
N LEU A 345 -2.91 20.20 6.98
CA LEU A 345 -2.51 19.16 7.91
C LEU A 345 -2.06 19.81 9.24
N PRO A 346 -2.51 19.31 10.40
CA PRO A 346 -1.94 19.66 11.70
C PRO A 346 -0.43 19.51 11.72
N ARG A 347 0.25 20.30 12.55
CA ARG A 347 1.73 20.25 12.67
C ARG A 347 2.22 18.86 13.06
N ASP A 348 1.45 18.16 13.88
CA ASP A 348 1.79 16.83 14.37
C ASP A 348 1.72 15.78 13.25
N GLN A 349 0.72 15.91 12.36
CA GLN A 349 0.63 15.07 11.16
C GLN A 349 1.77 15.38 10.18
N LEU A 350 2.16 16.65 10.02
CA LEU A 350 3.32 17.03 9.18
C LEU A 350 4.63 16.46 9.74
N LEU A 351 4.81 16.45 11.06
CA LEU A 351 5.96 15.81 11.70
C LEU A 351 6.03 14.31 11.40
N VAL A 352 4.90 13.60 11.49
CA VAL A 352 4.87 12.17 11.15
C VAL A 352 5.16 11.93 9.68
N ILE A 353 4.55 12.69 8.76
CA ILE A 353 4.87 12.61 7.32
C ILE A 353 6.35 12.83 7.08
N SER A 354 6.96 13.80 7.77
CA SER A 354 8.37 14.10 7.58
C SER A 354 9.30 12.98 8.02
N TRP A 355 8.87 12.18 9.02
CA TRP A 355 9.68 11.14 9.64
C TRP A 355 9.38 9.72 9.14
N SER A 356 8.36 9.55 8.30
CA SER A 356 7.90 8.25 7.80
C SER A 356 8.58 7.80 6.49
N GLY A 357 9.75 8.35 6.15
CA GLY A 357 10.42 8.11 4.86
C GLY A 357 11.47 7.00 4.91
N MET A 358 11.12 5.79 5.33
CA MET A 358 12.05 4.66 5.34
C MET A 358 12.43 4.28 3.91
N ARG A 359 13.67 3.84 3.65
CA ARG A 359 14.06 3.27 2.34
C ARG A 359 14.01 1.75 2.46
N GLY A 360 13.69 1.10 1.35
CA GLY A 360 13.39 -0.34 1.36
C GLY A 360 13.96 -1.06 0.16
N VAL A 361 13.24 -2.08 -0.27
CA VAL A 361 13.68 -3.03 -1.30
C VAL A 361 13.91 -2.37 -2.65
N VAL A 362 13.06 -1.41 -3.02
CA VAL A 362 13.16 -0.72 -4.30
C VAL A 362 14.53 -0.06 -4.44
N THR A 363 15.05 0.53 -3.35
CA THR A 363 16.41 1.07 -3.30
C THR A 363 17.46 0.00 -3.56
N LEU A 364 17.35 -1.19 -2.95
CA LEU A 364 18.31 -2.27 -3.17
C LEU A 364 18.21 -2.87 -4.57
N ALA A 365 16.99 -3.07 -5.08
CA ALA A 365 16.76 -3.58 -6.42
C ALA A 365 17.31 -2.61 -7.48
N ALA A 366 17.03 -1.32 -7.34
CA ALA A 366 17.57 -0.29 -8.23
C ALA A 366 19.11 -0.22 -8.15
N ALA A 367 19.69 -0.34 -6.95
CA ALA A 367 21.15 -0.39 -6.78
C ALA A 367 21.78 -1.62 -7.45
N ALA A 368 21.15 -2.78 -7.32
CA ALA A 368 21.58 -4.01 -7.97
C ALA A 368 21.43 -3.94 -9.50
N GLY A 369 20.41 -3.20 -9.97
CA GLY A 369 20.13 -2.92 -11.38
C GLY A 369 21.11 -1.96 -12.06
N VAL A 370 22.07 -1.36 -11.33
CA VAL A 370 23.15 -0.60 -11.97
C VAL A 370 23.97 -1.55 -12.85
N PRO A 371 24.13 -1.25 -14.16
CA PRO A 371 24.84 -2.13 -15.08
C PRO A 371 26.27 -2.42 -14.62
N ALA A 372 26.77 -3.63 -14.94
CA ALA A 372 28.16 -3.97 -14.69
C ALA A 372 29.12 -3.21 -15.62
N LEU A 373 28.69 -2.97 -16.86
CA LEU A 373 29.49 -2.38 -17.93
C LEU A 373 28.76 -1.19 -18.57
N THR A 374 29.51 -0.24 -19.11
CA THR A 374 29.04 0.84 -19.98
C THR A 374 28.81 0.33 -21.40
N ALA A 375 28.21 1.13 -22.29
CA ALA A 375 28.04 0.73 -23.69
C ALA A 375 29.38 0.55 -24.43
N ALA A 376 30.46 1.14 -23.91
CA ALA A 376 31.82 0.97 -24.41
C ALA A 376 32.50 -0.33 -23.91
N GLY A 377 31.83 -1.10 -23.03
CA GLY A 377 32.38 -2.33 -22.43
C GLY A 377 33.30 -2.08 -21.22
N GLU A 378 33.38 -0.85 -20.72
CA GLU A 378 34.16 -0.52 -19.52
C GLU A 378 33.36 -0.76 -18.23
N PRO A 379 33.99 -1.08 -17.09
CA PRO A 379 33.30 -1.20 -15.82
C PRO A 379 32.51 0.07 -15.45
N PHE A 380 31.29 -0.11 -14.95
CA PHE A 380 30.48 1.03 -14.50
C PHE A 380 31.18 1.74 -13.31
N PRO A 381 31.34 3.08 -13.35
CA PRO A 381 32.07 3.81 -12.34
C PRO A 381 31.42 3.69 -10.95
N GLY A 382 32.16 3.14 -10.00
CA GLY A 382 31.75 3.08 -8.59
C GLY A 382 30.52 2.21 -8.30
N ARG A 383 30.21 1.21 -9.13
CA ARG A 383 29.03 0.34 -8.97
C ARG A 383 28.91 -0.28 -7.57
N SER A 384 29.97 -0.92 -7.07
CA SER A 384 29.96 -1.53 -5.73
C SER A 384 29.81 -0.49 -4.64
N THR A 385 30.44 0.68 -4.80
CA THR A 385 30.27 1.84 -3.91
C THR A 385 28.82 2.35 -3.89
N ILE A 386 28.14 2.41 -5.05
CA ILE A 386 26.70 2.76 -5.14
C ILE A 386 25.86 1.74 -4.38
N GLN A 387 26.10 0.45 -4.58
CA GLN A 387 25.37 -0.63 -3.91
C GLN A 387 25.56 -0.59 -2.40
N ALA A 388 26.78 -0.36 -1.92
CA ALA A 388 27.08 -0.25 -0.50
C ALA A 388 26.49 1.00 0.15
N LEU A 389 26.55 2.15 -0.52
CA LEU A 389 25.91 3.37 -0.01
C LEU A 389 24.39 3.24 -0.01
N ALA A 390 23.80 2.67 -1.07
CA ALA A 390 22.36 2.40 -1.12
C ALA A 390 21.92 1.44 -0.01
N PHE A 391 22.72 0.40 0.29
CA PHE A 391 22.49 -0.51 1.41
C PHE A 391 22.55 0.21 2.76
N VAL A 392 23.60 1.01 3.00
CA VAL A 392 23.75 1.82 4.23
C VAL A 392 22.56 2.76 4.41
N VAL A 393 22.06 3.36 3.33
CA VAL A 393 20.88 4.24 3.37
C VAL A 393 19.59 3.46 3.62
N ALA A 394 19.36 2.35 2.91
CA ALA A 394 18.18 1.51 3.09
C ALA A 394 18.09 0.94 4.52
N VAL A 395 19.13 0.23 4.95
CA VAL A 395 19.19 -0.37 6.29
C VAL A 395 19.27 0.71 7.37
N GLY A 396 20.09 1.75 7.17
CA GLY A 396 20.24 2.84 8.14
C GLY A 396 18.94 3.59 8.40
N THR A 397 18.20 3.96 7.34
CA THR A 397 16.89 4.62 7.52
C THR A 397 15.87 3.70 8.15
N LEU A 398 15.83 2.41 7.80
CA LEU A 398 14.97 1.45 8.47
C LEU A 398 15.32 1.34 9.96
N LEU A 399 16.58 1.08 10.33
CA LEU A 399 17.00 0.89 11.72
C LEU A 399 16.82 2.15 12.58
N ILE A 400 16.86 3.35 11.99
CA ILE A 400 16.65 4.61 12.70
C ILE A 400 15.16 4.95 12.78
N GLN A 401 14.44 4.97 11.65
CA GLN A 401 13.07 5.50 11.59
C GLN A 401 12.03 4.49 12.05
N ALA A 402 12.21 3.19 11.77
CA ALA A 402 11.25 2.16 12.17
C ALA A 402 11.00 2.12 13.70
N PRO A 403 12.02 2.16 14.59
CA PRO A 403 11.77 2.20 16.03
C PRO A 403 11.38 3.59 16.56
N THR A 404 11.83 4.67 15.91
CA THR A 404 11.56 6.04 16.38
C THR A 404 10.20 6.58 15.95
N LEU A 405 9.63 6.10 14.85
CA LEU A 405 8.31 6.51 14.36
C LEU A 405 7.18 6.15 15.36
N PRO A 406 7.08 4.91 15.90
CA PRO A 406 6.12 4.60 16.96
C PRO A 406 6.24 5.49 18.20
N LEU A 407 7.48 5.80 18.61
CA LEU A 407 7.74 6.70 19.75
C LEU A 407 7.19 8.11 19.45
N LEU A 408 7.47 8.63 18.26
CA LEU A 408 7.01 9.94 17.81
C LEU A 408 5.48 10.02 17.80
N VAL A 409 4.82 9.03 17.20
CA VAL A 409 3.35 8.98 17.12
C VAL A 409 2.71 8.92 18.50
N ARG A 410 3.24 8.10 19.41
CA ARG A 410 2.75 8.00 20.80
C ARG A 410 2.92 9.30 21.57
N ARG A 411 4.02 10.02 21.38
CA ARG A 411 4.26 11.30 22.05
C ARG A 411 3.39 12.43 21.54
N LEU A 412 3.10 12.46 20.24
CA LEU A 412 2.31 13.51 19.62
C LEU A 412 0.80 13.31 19.80
N ASN A 413 0.35 12.16 20.32
CA ASN A 413 -1.07 11.80 20.53
C ASN A 413 -1.96 12.17 19.33
N ILE A 414 -1.54 11.76 18.13
CA ILE A 414 -2.13 12.17 16.84
C ILE A 414 -3.55 11.62 16.62
N SER A 415 -4.15 10.97 17.62
CA SER A 415 -5.57 10.63 17.55
C SER A 415 -6.41 11.90 17.55
N ASP A 416 -6.91 12.26 16.37
CA ASP A 416 -7.82 13.37 16.20
C ASP A 416 -9.21 12.91 16.67
N GLU A 417 -9.67 13.38 17.84
CA GLU A 417 -11.03 13.07 18.33
C GLU A 417 -12.10 13.52 17.31
N ASP A 418 -11.82 14.57 16.54
CA ASP A 418 -12.70 15.07 15.48
C ASP A 418 -12.77 14.08 14.30
N GLU A 419 -11.68 13.41 13.95
CA GLU A 419 -11.69 12.37 12.91
C GLU A 419 -12.41 11.11 13.39
N ARG A 420 -12.19 10.71 14.65
CA ARG A 420 -12.90 9.57 15.26
C ARG A 420 -14.41 9.83 15.35
N THR A 421 -14.83 11.05 15.67
CA THR A 421 -16.25 11.42 15.71
C THR A 421 -16.86 11.46 14.31
N ALA A 422 -16.15 12.03 13.32
CA ALA A 422 -16.56 12.01 11.93
C ALA A 422 -16.69 10.58 11.37
N GLU A 423 -15.74 9.71 11.70
CA GLU A 423 -15.77 8.30 11.30
C GLU A 423 -16.96 7.57 11.93
N ARG A 424 -17.19 7.74 13.23
CA ARG A 424 -18.38 7.19 13.90
C ARG A 424 -19.68 7.67 13.25
N ALA A 425 -19.75 8.95 12.86
CA ALA A 425 -20.90 9.50 12.17
C ALA A 425 -21.09 8.87 10.78
N ALA A 426 -20.01 8.71 10.01
CA ALA A 426 -20.03 8.05 8.70
C ALA A 426 -20.46 6.58 8.81
N THR A 427 -19.92 5.83 9.78
CA THR A 427 -20.34 4.44 10.06
C THR A 427 -21.81 4.36 10.45
N ARG A 428 -22.31 5.28 11.30
CA ARG A 428 -23.74 5.34 11.63
C ARG A 428 -24.60 5.58 10.39
N ARG A 429 -24.19 6.50 9.52
CA ARG A 429 -24.88 6.77 8.25
C ARG A 429 -24.89 5.56 7.33
N ALA A 430 -23.76 4.88 7.16
CA ALA A 430 -23.67 3.66 6.36
C ALA A 430 -24.61 2.56 6.89
N ARG A 431 -24.63 2.35 8.22
CA ARG A 431 -25.55 1.41 8.86
C ARG A 431 -27.01 1.79 8.68
N GLN A 432 -27.33 3.08 8.72
CA GLN A 432 -28.67 3.57 8.46
C GLN A 432 -29.10 3.27 7.02
N ILE A 433 -28.25 3.57 6.04
CA ILE A 433 -28.50 3.28 4.61
C ILE A 433 -28.74 1.79 4.39
N ALA A 434 -27.87 0.93 4.94
CA ALA A 434 -28.02 -0.51 4.86
C ALA A 434 -29.33 -0.97 5.54
N ARG A 435 -29.61 -0.50 6.75
CA ARG A 435 -30.84 -0.86 7.45
C ARG A 435 -32.10 -0.48 6.65
N GLU A 436 -32.18 0.75 6.17
CA GLU A 436 -33.32 1.24 5.38
C GLU A 436 -33.49 0.47 4.06
N ALA A 437 -32.39 0.06 3.42
CA ALA A 437 -32.43 -0.77 2.22
C ALA A 437 -32.89 -2.20 2.52
N GLY A 438 -32.40 -2.80 3.60
CA GLY A 438 -32.83 -4.14 4.03
C GLY A 438 -34.30 -4.18 4.45
N GLU A 439 -34.76 -3.18 5.20
CA GLU A 439 -36.18 -3.07 5.57
C GLU A 439 -37.09 -2.88 4.35
N ARG A 440 -36.64 -2.09 3.34
CA ARG A 440 -37.37 -1.97 2.06
C ARG A 440 -37.43 -3.30 1.31
N ALA A 441 -36.30 -3.97 1.13
CA ALA A 441 -36.25 -5.25 0.43
C ALA A 441 -37.15 -6.32 1.07
N LEU A 442 -37.16 -6.39 2.41
CA LEU A 442 -38.07 -7.29 3.13
C LEU A 442 -39.53 -6.88 2.94
N ARG A 443 -39.87 -5.59 3.02
CA ARG A 443 -41.25 -5.12 2.77
C ARG A 443 -41.72 -5.49 1.37
N ASP A 444 -40.89 -5.27 0.36
CA ASP A 444 -41.21 -5.57 -1.03
C ASP A 444 -41.39 -7.08 -1.23
N LEU A 445 -40.52 -7.90 -0.64
CA LEU A 445 -40.61 -9.36 -0.68
C LEU A 445 -41.89 -9.89 0.01
N PHE A 446 -42.34 -9.26 1.10
CA PHE A 446 -43.58 -9.65 1.76
C PHE A 446 -44.83 -9.14 1.03
N ALA A 447 -44.72 -8.05 0.26
CA ALA A 447 -45.80 -7.54 -0.57
C ALA A 447 -46.03 -8.40 -1.82
N GLU A 448 -44.93 -8.87 -2.43
CA GLU A 448 -44.94 -9.73 -3.62
C GLU A 448 -44.14 -11.03 -3.35
N PRO A 449 -44.75 -12.01 -2.67
CA PRO A 449 -44.04 -13.24 -2.33
C PRO A 449 -43.67 -14.07 -3.56
N PRO A 450 -42.54 -14.81 -3.52
CA PRO A 450 -42.19 -15.73 -4.59
C PRO A 450 -43.29 -16.77 -4.83
N PRO A 451 -43.56 -17.18 -6.08
CA PRO A 451 -44.59 -18.15 -6.39
C PRO A 451 -44.31 -19.49 -5.67
N GLY A 452 -45.30 -19.99 -4.91
CA GLY A 452 -45.22 -21.24 -4.16
C GLY A 452 -44.97 -21.12 -2.65
N VAL A 453 -44.86 -19.90 -2.11
CA VAL A 453 -44.76 -19.66 -0.66
C VAL A 453 -46.13 -19.39 -0.05
N ASP A 454 -46.54 -20.21 0.92
CA ASP A 454 -47.82 -20.06 1.62
C ASP A 454 -47.85 -18.82 2.53
N VAL A 455 -49.01 -18.18 2.69
CA VAL A 455 -49.21 -16.95 3.47
C VAL A 455 -48.88 -17.17 4.95
N ALA A 456 -49.12 -18.40 5.45
CA ALA A 456 -48.75 -18.82 6.80
C ALA A 456 -47.21 -18.92 7.00
N ALA A 457 -46.48 -19.34 5.97
CA ALA A 457 -45.02 -19.38 6.00
C ALA A 457 -44.43 -17.96 5.98
N LEU A 458 -44.99 -17.06 5.16
CA LEU A 458 -44.58 -15.65 5.10
C LEU A 458 -44.77 -14.90 6.43
N THR A 459 -45.89 -15.14 7.11
CA THR A 459 -46.17 -14.55 8.42
C THR A 459 -45.23 -15.09 9.50
N ALA A 460 -44.96 -16.40 9.53
CA ALA A 460 -43.98 -16.99 10.42
C ALA A 460 -42.54 -16.45 10.18
N ILE A 461 -42.15 -16.25 8.91
CA ILE A 461 -40.87 -15.64 8.53
C ILE A 461 -40.79 -14.19 8.99
N ARG A 462 -41.84 -13.40 8.75
CA ARG A 462 -41.93 -12.00 9.17
C ARG A 462 -41.80 -11.85 10.69
N ASP A 463 -42.53 -12.66 11.44
CA ASP A 463 -42.58 -12.53 12.90
C ASP A 463 -41.25 -12.99 13.54
N ARG A 464 -40.61 -14.04 13.01
CA ARG A 464 -39.25 -14.47 13.41
C ARG A 464 -38.19 -13.45 13.03
N MET A 465 -38.22 -12.88 11.82
CA MET A 465 -37.27 -11.83 11.42
C MET A 465 -37.42 -10.57 12.28
N ALA A 466 -38.66 -10.19 12.61
CA ALA A 466 -38.94 -9.07 13.51
C ALA A 466 -38.45 -9.36 14.95
N ALA A 467 -38.59 -10.59 15.43
CA ALA A 467 -38.07 -11.01 16.74
C ALA A 467 -36.52 -11.01 16.77
N ALA A 468 -35.86 -11.56 15.75
CA ALA A 468 -34.40 -11.55 15.62
C ALA A 468 -33.82 -10.12 15.50
N MET A 469 -34.50 -9.24 14.77
CA MET A 469 -34.15 -7.81 14.68
C MET A 469 -34.29 -7.08 16.01
N ARG A 470 -35.33 -7.41 16.80
CA ARG A 470 -35.54 -6.87 18.15
C ARG A 470 -34.48 -7.37 19.14
N ALA A 471 -34.21 -8.67 19.15
CA ALA A 471 -33.18 -9.28 20.01
C ALA A 471 -31.78 -8.71 19.75
N ARG A 472 -31.44 -8.38 18.49
CA ARG A 472 -30.17 -7.72 18.14
C ARG A 472 -30.08 -6.26 18.61
N GLN A 473 -31.21 -5.59 18.85
CA GLN A 473 -31.24 -4.19 19.33
C GLN A 473 -31.18 -4.10 20.86
N SER A 474 -31.71 -5.10 21.56
CA SER A 474 -31.65 -5.24 23.02
C SER A 474 -30.44 -6.09 23.42
N ALA A 475 -29.23 -5.51 23.40
CA ALA A 475 -28.00 -6.22 23.78
C ALA A 475 -27.90 -6.63 25.27
N ASP A 476 -29.01 -6.71 26.01
CA ASP A 476 -29.06 -6.90 27.47
C ASP A 476 -29.88 -8.15 27.90
N ASP A 477 -30.72 -8.72 27.05
CA ASP A 477 -31.55 -9.87 27.42
C ASP A 477 -30.96 -11.17 26.85
N ARG A 478 -30.06 -11.80 27.60
CA ARG A 478 -29.49 -13.13 27.29
C ARG A 478 -30.38 -14.31 27.67
N ASP A 479 -31.56 -14.07 28.23
CA ASP A 479 -32.41 -15.13 28.84
C ASP A 479 -33.73 -15.39 28.10
N ALA A 480 -33.86 -15.01 26.82
CA ALA A 480 -34.99 -15.47 26.02
C ALA A 480 -34.68 -16.86 25.44
N ASP A 481 -34.87 -17.91 26.24
CA ASP A 481 -35.02 -19.29 25.77
C ASP A 481 -36.26 -19.37 24.87
N VAL A 482 -36.10 -19.00 23.59
CA VAL A 482 -37.08 -19.28 22.55
C VAL A 482 -36.88 -20.75 22.20
N GLU A 483 -37.76 -21.61 22.71
CA GLU A 483 -37.85 -23.02 22.36
C GLU A 483 -37.90 -23.15 20.83
N GLU A 484 -36.75 -23.50 20.25
CA GLU A 484 -36.49 -23.35 18.82
C GLU A 484 -37.04 -24.57 18.09
N ALA A 485 -38.36 -24.56 17.82
CA ALA A 485 -38.96 -25.55 16.93
C ALA A 485 -38.27 -25.47 15.56
N ASP A 486 -37.58 -26.55 15.17
CA ASP A 486 -36.82 -26.62 13.93
C ASP A 486 -37.74 -26.32 12.73
N PRO A 487 -37.54 -25.20 12.02
CA PRO A 487 -38.45 -24.81 10.94
C PRO A 487 -38.52 -25.88 9.86
N SER A 488 -39.70 -26.01 9.24
CA SER A 488 -39.84 -26.89 8.08
C SER A 488 -38.83 -26.50 6.97
N PRO A 489 -38.34 -27.47 6.17
CA PRO A 489 -37.34 -27.20 5.12
C PRO A 489 -37.74 -26.07 4.15
N GLN A 490 -39.04 -25.95 3.84
CA GLN A 490 -39.58 -24.89 2.98
C GLN A 490 -39.49 -23.50 3.63
N VAL A 491 -39.82 -23.39 4.93
CA VAL A 491 -39.71 -22.14 5.69
C VAL A 491 -38.24 -21.74 5.82
N ARG A 492 -37.34 -22.71 6.03
CA ARG A 492 -35.89 -22.48 6.08
C ARG A 492 -35.38 -21.92 4.75
N GLN A 493 -35.72 -22.56 3.62
CA GLN A 493 -35.32 -22.09 2.29
C GLN A 493 -35.85 -20.69 1.96
N ALA A 494 -37.12 -20.41 2.26
CA ALA A 494 -37.72 -19.09 2.05
C ALA A 494 -37.04 -18.01 2.93
N MET A 495 -36.68 -18.35 4.17
CA MET A 495 -35.94 -17.45 5.07
C MET A 495 -34.51 -17.17 4.57
N LEU A 496 -33.81 -18.19 4.05
CA LEU A 496 -32.49 -18.03 3.44
C LEU A 496 -32.56 -17.15 2.19
N ALA A 497 -33.55 -17.36 1.32
CA ALA A 497 -33.79 -16.55 0.13
C ALA A 497 -34.08 -15.08 0.49
N ALA A 498 -34.98 -14.85 1.45
CA ALA A 498 -35.30 -13.51 1.95
C ALA A 498 -34.07 -12.78 2.49
N ARG A 499 -33.22 -13.51 3.24
CA ARG A 499 -32.00 -12.95 3.82
C ARG A 499 -30.95 -12.63 2.76
N ARG A 500 -30.79 -13.48 1.74
CA ARG A 500 -29.91 -13.20 0.59
C ARG A 500 -30.35 -11.94 -0.17
N GLU A 501 -31.64 -11.78 -0.44
CA GLU A 501 -32.16 -10.59 -1.12
C GLU A 501 -31.97 -9.32 -0.27
N MET A 502 -32.24 -9.39 1.03
CA MET A 502 -31.98 -8.30 1.97
C MET A 502 -30.50 -7.87 1.94
N LEU A 503 -29.58 -8.83 2.01
CA LEU A 503 -28.13 -8.56 1.97
C LEU A 503 -27.68 -8.02 0.60
N ALA A 504 -28.28 -8.47 -0.50
CA ALA A 504 -28.01 -7.95 -1.84
C ALA A 504 -28.50 -6.49 -1.98
N ALA A 505 -29.68 -6.17 -1.45
CA ALA A 505 -30.21 -4.80 -1.44
C ALA A 505 -29.37 -3.86 -0.58
N GLN A 506 -28.90 -4.33 0.58
CA GLN A 506 -27.97 -3.59 1.44
C GLN A 506 -26.68 -3.22 0.72
N ARG A 507 -26.08 -4.19 0.01
CA ARG A 507 -24.88 -3.96 -0.79
C ARG A 507 -25.10 -2.93 -1.89
N ARG A 508 -26.15 -3.11 -2.71
CA ARG A 508 -26.51 -2.15 -3.77
C ARG A 508 -26.68 -0.73 -3.23
N ALA A 509 -27.32 -0.57 -2.08
CA ALA A 509 -27.52 0.74 -1.46
C ALA A 509 -26.22 1.37 -0.96
N LEU A 510 -25.33 0.59 -0.35
CA LEU A 510 -24.01 1.05 0.09
C LEU A 510 -23.13 1.48 -1.09
N THR A 511 -23.10 0.69 -2.17
CA THR A 511 -22.37 1.02 -3.40
C THR A 511 -22.92 2.29 -4.04
N ALA A 512 -24.24 2.41 -4.18
CA ALA A 512 -24.87 3.61 -4.74
C ALA A 512 -24.60 4.87 -3.89
N ALA A 513 -24.60 4.74 -2.56
CA ALA A 513 -24.27 5.86 -1.66
C ALA A 513 -22.81 6.29 -1.76
N ARG A 514 -21.89 5.35 -1.99
CA ARG A 514 -20.49 5.67 -2.31
C ARG A 514 -20.39 6.39 -3.66
N ASP A 515 -21.04 5.90 -4.70
CA ASP A 515 -20.99 6.49 -6.05
C ASP A 515 -21.58 7.91 -6.08
N ALA A 516 -22.57 8.19 -5.22
CA ALA A 516 -23.12 9.51 -4.99
C ALA A 516 -22.22 10.43 -4.13
N GLY A 517 -21.11 9.92 -3.59
CA GLY A 517 -20.19 10.64 -2.71
C GLY A 517 -20.71 10.86 -1.28
N GLU A 518 -21.76 10.14 -0.86
CA GLU A 518 -22.30 10.22 0.51
C GLU A 518 -21.49 9.40 1.51
N LEU A 519 -20.85 8.32 1.05
CA LEU A 519 -19.99 7.44 1.83
C LEU A 519 -18.59 7.39 1.22
N ASP A 520 -17.60 7.26 2.10
CA ASP A 520 -16.23 6.97 1.72
C ASP A 520 -16.04 5.47 1.45
N ASP A 521 -15.17 5.12 0.50
CA ASP A 521 -14.87 3.74 0.10
C ASP A 521 -14.52 2.85 1.30
N GLU A 522 -13.73 3.37 2.24
CA GLU A 522 -13.29 2.62 3.41
C GLU A 522 -14.45 2.31 4.37
N VAL A 523 -15.37 3.25 4.56
CA VAL A 523 -16.54 3.05 5.43
C VAL A 523 -17.48 2.03 4.79
N MET A 524 -17.69 2.14 3.47
CA MET A 524 -18.44 1.15 2.70
C MET A 524 -17.81 -0.23 2.84
N ARG A 525 -16.49 -0.37 2.61
CA ARG A 525 -15.79 -1.67 2.64
C ARG A 525 -15.88 -2.34 4.01
N ARG A 526 -15.76 -1.59 5.12
CA ARG A 526 -15.93 -2.14 6.47
C ARG A 526 -17.35 -2.67 6.72
N GLU A 527 -18.37 -1.98 6.22
CA GLU A 527 -19.75 -2.47 6.34
C GLU A 527 -20.00 -3.64 5.37
N LEU A 528 -19.43 -3.65 4.16
CA LEU A 528 -19.46 -4.81 3.26
C LEU A 528 -18.82 -6.04 3.89
N GLU A 529 -17.66 -5.90 4.53
CA GLU A 529 -17.00 -6.99 5.26
C GLU A 529 -17.90 -7.58 6.34
N ARG A 530 -18.63 -6.72 7.07
CA ARG A 530 -19.63 -7.19 8.04
C ARG A 530 -20.75 -7.97 7.35
N LEU A 531 -21.27 -7.47 6.23
CA LEU A 531 -22.31 -8.17 5.47
C LEU A 531 -21.82 -9.52 4.92
N ASP A 532 -20.55 -9.61 4.50
CA ASP A 532 -19.93 -10.86 4.03
C ASP A 532 -19.93 -11.92 5.14
N TYR A 533 -19.62 -11.54 6.39
CA TYR A 533 -19.71 -12.46 7.53
C TYR A 533 -21.16 -12.89 7.82
N GLU A 534 -22.12 -11.97 7.70
CA GLU A 534 -23.54 -12.31 7.86
C GLU A 534 -24.02 -13.26 6.75
N GLU A 535 -23.52 -13.12 5.52
CA GLU A 535 -23.84 -14.00 4.39
C GLU A 535 -23.17 -15.36 4.49
N ALA A 536 -21.89 -15.41 4.90
CA ALA A 536 -21.19 -16.67 5.15
C ALA A 536 -21.87 -17.49 6.24
N ALA A 537 -22.35 -16.83 7.30
CA ALA A 537 -23.14 -17.49 8.34
C ALA A 537 -24.46 -18.06 7.78
N VAL A 538 -25.10 -17.38 6.83
CA VAL A 538 -26.34 -17.83 6.17
C VAL A 538 -26.07 -18.99 5.21
N ALA A 539 -24.94 -19.00 4.52
CA ALA A 539 -24.56 -20.06 3.59
C ALA A 539 -24.15 -21.37 4.28
N ALA A 540 -23.77 -21.32 5.57
CA ALA A 540 -23.38 -22.49 6.35
C ALA A 540 -24.57 -23.32 6.90
N TYR A 541 -25.79 -22.76 6.84
CA TYR A 541 -27.06 -23.43 7.19
C TYR A 541 -27.77 -23.96 5.94
#